data_AF-E8LYB3-F1
#
_entry.id   AF-E8LYB3-F1
#
_cell.length_a   1.000
_cell.length_b   1.000
_cell.length_c   1.000
_cell.angle_alpha   90.00
_cell.angle_beta   90.00
_cell.angle_gamma   90.00
#
_symmetry.space_group_name_H-M   'P 1'
#
loop_
_entity.id
_entity.type
_entity.pdbx_description
1 polymer ?
#
loop_
_entity_poly.entity_id
_entity_poly.type
_entity_poly.pdbx_seq_one_letter_code
_entity_poly.pdbx_strand_id
1 'polypeptide(L)'
;MNELEKLWSVNNLKGNRIVEYWGYIDKGELNRRFNKAFPDVRCPDVDAFFAVGKTNIIRKMISDRIPVGVLDSDVNNLAEYYDEYLCVSNEGMKWLLPSLCKYIIKQRIGHEKMMPFLLLYIQGSGFSESYDFHFLSDEQKEVLFNLLEYCSELYDVSVFEEQKMLEDL
;
A
#
# COMPACT_ATOMS: atom_id res chain seq x y z
N MET A 1 -2.58 -19.11 -32.11
CA MET A 1 -3.13 -18.04 -31.26
C MET A 1 -4.50 -18.48 -30.78
N ASN A 2 -4.57 -18.85 -29.51
CA ASN A 2 -5.73 -19.40 -28.80
C ASN A 2 -6.81 -18.30 -28.62
N GLU A 3 -8.10 -18.64 -28.62
CA GLU A 3 -9.19 -17.68 -28.40
C GLU A 3 -9.05 -16.88 -27.08
N LEU A 4 -8.41 -17.46 -26.06
CA LEU A 4 -8.05 -16.79 -24.81
C LEU A 4 -6.98 -15.70 -25.01
N GLU A 5 -5.99 -15.93 -25.88
CA GLU A 5 -4.97 -14.92 -26.23
C GLU A 5 -5.59 -13.78 -27.06
N LYS A 6 -6.63 -14.07 -27.84
CA LYS A 6 -7.43 -13.05 -28.54
C LYS A 6 -8.29 -12.26 -27.56
N LEU A 7 -8.93 -12.90 -26.57
CA LEU A 7 -9.70 -12.21 -25.53
C LEU A 7 -8.81 -11.29 -24.67
N TRP A 8 -7.61 -11.75 -24.32
CA TRP A 8 -6.60 -10.93 -23.63
C TRP A 8 -6.12 -9.73 -24.46
N SER A 9 -5.87 -9.92 -25.75
CA SER A 9 -5.41 -8.80 -26.60
C SER A 9 -6.52 -7.80 -26.95
N VAL A 10 -7.77 -8.25 -27.06
CA VAL A 10 -8.92 -7.37 -27.37
C VAL A 10 -9.32 -6.51 -26.16
N ASN A 11 -9.20 -7.03 -24.94
CA ASN A 11 -9.43 -6.21 -23.73
C ASN A 11 -8.35 -5.14 -23.53
N ASN A 12 -7.11 -5.39 -23.98
CA ASN A 12 -6.01 -4.43 -23.94
C ASN A 12 -6.13 -3.27 -24.95
N LEU A 13 -7.01 -3.36 -25.95
CA LEU A 13 -7.20 -2.31 -26.96
C LEU A 13 -8.16 -1.19 -26.50
N LYS A 14 -8.73 -1.31 -25.30
CA LYS A 14 -9.55 -0.27 -24.65
C LYS A 14 -8.90 0.22 -23.37
N GLY A 15 -7.79 0.95 -23.51
CA GLY A 15 -7.43 2.06 -22.61
C GLY A 15 -7.06 1.77 -21.14
N ASN A 16 -7.28 0.59 -20.58
CA ASN A 16 -6.81 0.25 -19.23
C ASN A 16 -5.50 -0.52 -19.36
N ARG A 17 -4.40 0.10 -18.94
CA ARG A 17 -3.10 -0.56 -18.84
C ARG A 17 -3.21 -1.59 -17.72
N ILE A 18 -3.16 -2.87 -18.08
CA ILE A 18 -3.23 -3.97 -17.12
C ILE A 18 -1.95 -3.93 -16.26
N VAL A 19 -2.12 -3.99 -14.95
CA VAL A 19 -1.00 -4.15 -14.01
C VAL A 19 -0.22 -5.43 -14.36
N GLU A 20 1.09 -5.34 -14.59
CA GLU A 20 1.88 -6.48 -15.02
C GLU A 20 2.24 -7.42 -13.86
N TYR A 21 1.79 -8.68 -13.93
CA TYR A 21 2.26 -9.75 -13.06
C TYR A 21 3.66 -10.21 -13.47
N TRP A 22 4.62 -10.21 -12.53
CA TRP A 22 6.02 -10.53 -12.79
C TRP A 22 6.37 -12.02 -12.67
N GLY A 23 5.40 -12.88 -12.32
CA GLY A 23 5.69 -14.27 -11.95
C GLY A 23 6.37 -14.39 -10.59
N TYR A 24 6.91 -15.57 -10.31
CA TYR A 24 7.68 -15.82 -9.10
C TYR A 24 9.00 -15.05 -9.12
N ILE A 25 9.08 -13.98 -8.34
CA ILE A 25 10.30 -13.23 -8.10
C ILE A 25 10.80 -13.45 -6.68
N ASP A 26 12.12 -13.43 -6.49
CA ASP A 26 12.68 -13.51 -5.15
C ASP A 26 12.47 -12.19 -4.37
N LYS A 27 12.53 -12.29 -3.04
CA LYS A 27 12.37 -11.15 -2.12
C LYS A 27 13.38 -10.03 -2.38
N GLY A 28 14.58 -10.35 -2.84
CA GLY A 28 15.62 -9.35 -3.16
C GLY A 28 15.22 -8.50 -4.36
N GLU A 29 14.71 -9.13 -5.42
CA GLU A 29 14.19 -8.45 -6.61
C GLU A 29 12.91 -7.67 -6.31
N LEU A 30 12.01 -8.21 -5.48
CA LEU A 30 10.81 -7.50 -5.01
C LEU A 30 11.20 -6.21 -4.28
N ASN A 31 12.12 -6.32 -3.31
CA ASN A 31 12.65 -5.17 -2.59
C ASN A 31 13.37 -4.18 -3.54
N ARG A 32 14.12 -4.72 -4.52
CA ARG A 32 14.60 -4.09 -5.77
C ARG A 32 13.63 -3.05 -6.32
N ARG A 33 12.57 -3.58 -6.90
CA ARG A 33 11.57 -2.83 -7.67
C ARG A 33 10.69 -1.97 -6.77
N PHE A 34 10.33 -2.48 -5.60
CA PHE A 34 9.49 -1.73 -4.66
C PHE A 34 10.17 -0.42 -4.23
N ASN A 35 11.44 -0.45 -3.82
CA ASN A 35 12.15 0.79 -3.42
C ASN A 35 12.41 1.75 -4.59
N LYS A 36 12.41 1.25 -5.83
CA LYS A 36 12.50 2.10 -7.02
C LYS A 36 11.19 2.88 -7.25
N ALA A 37 10.05 2.20 -7.11
CA ALA A 37 8.72 2.79 -7.30
C ALA A 37 8.24 3.61 -6.10
N PHE A 38 8.68 3.25 -4.89
CA PHE A 38 8.45 3.95 -3.63
C PHE A 38 9.78 4.39 -2.99
N PRO A 39 10.39 5.49 -3.49
CA PRO A 39 11.56 6.08 -2.86
C PRO A 39 11.30 6.47 -1.41
N ASP A 40 12.36 6.56 -0.61
CA ASP A 40 12.24 6.90 0.81
C ASP A 40 11.67 8.30 1.00
N VAL A 41 10.64 8.40 1.85
CA VAL A 41 9.93 9.63 2.17
C VAL A 41 9.87 9.82 3.68
N ARG A 42 9.94 11.08 4.13
CA ARG A 42 9.83 11.43 5.55
C ARG A 42 8.37 11.47 5.98
N CYS A 43 8.10 11.00 7.19
CA CYS A 43 6.79 11.12 7.81
C CYS A 43 6.40 12.61 7.88
N PRO A 44 5.21 13.00 7.37
CA PRO A 44 4.77 14.38 7.41
C PRO A 44 4.55 14.84 8.86
N ASP A 45 4.37 16.15 9.04
CA ASP A 45 3.94 16.66 10.33
C ASP A 45 2.54 16.14 10.71
N VAL A 46 2.21 16.22 12.00
CA VAL A 46 0.94 15.71 12.54
C VAL A 46 -0.28 16.39 11.92
N ASP A 47 -0.18 17.67 11.55
CA ASP A 47 -1.30 18.41 10.95
C ASP A 47 -1.55 17.94 9.50
N ALA A 48 -0.50 17.61 8.76
CA ALA A 48 -0.55 17.06 7.42
C ALA A 48 -0.87 15.56 7.41
N PHE A 49 -0.49 14.79 8.44
CA PHE A 49 -0.74 13.35 8.52
C PHE A 49 -2.22 13.00 8.59
N PHE A 50 -3.02 13.80 9.31
CA PHE A 50 -4.44 13.52 9.54
C PHE A 50 -5.35 14.35 8.63
N ALA A 51 -6.39 13.72 8.08
CA ALA A 51 -7.49 14.40 7.39
C ALA A 51 -8.45 15.11 8.36
N VAL A 52 -8.40 14.74 9.64
CA VAL A 52 -9.30 15.22 10.70
C VAL A 52 -8.66 16.29 11.58
N GLY A 53 -9.50 17.18 12.11
CA GLY A 53 -9.07 18.25 13.02
C GLY A 53 -8.57 17.76 14.38
N LYS A 54 -7.84 18.63 15.10
CA LYS A 54 -7.24 18.36 16.43
C LYS A 54 -8.22 17.93 17.51
N THR A 55 -9.52 18.16 17.33
CA THR A 55 -10.57 17.79 18.29
C THR A 55 -11.02 16.34 18.16
N ASN A 56 -10.72 15.67 17.05
CA ASN A 56 -11.07 14.27 16.79
C ASN A 56 -10.41 13.33 17.83
N ILE A 57 -11.19 12.39 18.37
CA ILE A 57 -10.75 11.50 19.46
C ILE A 57 -9.61 10.58 19.04
N ILE A 58 -9.69 10.04 17.83
CA ILE A 58 -8.69 9.14 17.27
C ILE A 58 -7.37 9.88 17.11
N ARG A 59 -7.41 11.05 16.45
CA ARG A 59 -6.23 11.90 16.30
C ARG A 59 -5.58 12.20 17.66
N LYS A 60 -6.36 12.54 18.69
CA LYS A 60 -5.83 12.80 20.05
C LYS A 60 -5.14 11.59 20.67
N MET A 61 -5.61 10.37 20.38
CA MET A 61 -5.04 9.14 20.96
C MET A 61 -3.67 8.78 20.36
N ILE A 62 -3.45 9.09 19.07
CA ILE A 62 -2.26 8.62 18.34
C ILE A 62 -1.32 9.74 17.86
N SER A 63 -1.68 11.02 17.97
CA SER A 63 -0.84 12.14 17.50
C SER A 63 0.58 12.10 18.07
N ASP A 64 0.73 11.79 19.37
CA ASP A 64 2.03 11.76 20.05
C ASP A 64 2.88 10.53 19.67
N ARG A 65 2.29 9.58 18.95
CA ARG A 65 2.96 8.35 18.47
C ARG A 65 3.38 8.44 17.00
N ILE A 66 2.92 9.46 16.27
CA ILE A 66 3.31 9.66 14.87
C ILE A 66 4.81 9.96 14.80
N PRO A 67 5.60 9.17 14.07
CA PRO A 67 7.05 9.32 14.04
C PRO A 67 7.47 10.41 13.04
N VAL A 68 7.10 11.65 13.33
CA VAL A 68 7.34 12.82 12.45
C VAL A 68 8.80 12.89 12.00
N GLY A 69 9.00 13.04 10.68
CA GLY A 69 10.32 13.15 10.07
C GLY A 69 11.11 11.84 9.89
N VAL A 70 10.64 10.72 10.43
CA VAL A 70 11.24 9.38 10.24
C VAL A 70 11.03 8.92 8.80
N LEU A 71 12.06 8.29 8.22
CA LEU A 71 11.93 7.69 6.89
C LEU A 71 11.06 6.44 6.97
N ASP A 72 10.19 6.26 5.99
CA ASP A 72 9.34 5.08 5.85
C ASP A 72 10.15 3.76 5.89
N SER A 73 11.36 3.76 5.33
CA SER A 73 12.28 2.62 5.33
C SER A 73 12.86 2.28 6.72
N ASP A 74 12.85 3.23 7.66
CA ASP A 74 13.39 3.12 9.02
C ASP A 74 12.33 2.75 10.06
N VAL A 75 11.07 2.58 9.65
CA VAL A 75 9.98 2.21 10.56
C VAL A 75 10.20 0.82 11.17
N ASN A 76 10.16 0.76 12.50
CA ASN A 76 10.32 -0.48 13.27
C ASN A 76 9.18 -0.78 14.25
N ASN A 77 8.27 0.18 14.48
CA ASN A 77 7.18 0.11 15.46
C ASN A 77 5.83 0.50 14.85
N LEU A 78 5.59 0.16 13.58
CA LEU A 78 4.42 0.57 12.80
C LEU A 78 3.08 0.32 13.53
N ALA A 79 2.99 -0.78 14.29
CA ALA A 79 1.80 -1.16 15.05
C ALA A 79 1.34 -0.11 16.09
N GLU A 80 2.19 0.83 16.52
CA GLU A 80 1.84 1.83 17.54
C GLU A 80 0.89 2.93 17.04
N TYR A 81 0.79 3.12 15.72
CA TYR A 81 0.04 4.20 15.09
C TYR A 81 -0.73 3.77 13.83
N TYR A 82 -0.88 2.46 13.61
CA TYR A 82 -1.48 1.91 12.40
C TYR A 82 -3.03 1.87 12.39
N ASP A 83 -3.65 1.81 13.58
CA ASP A 83 -5.03 1.32 13.81
C ASP A 83 -6.16 2.17 13.20
N GLU A 84 -5.87 3.26 12.49
CA GLU A 84 -6.85 4.33 12.29
C GLU A 84 -6.81 4.98 10.89
N TYR A 85 -6.80 4.14 9.86
CA TYR A 85 -6.72 4.53 8.44
C TYR A 85 -7.80 5.52 8.00
N LEU A 86 -8.98 5.45 8.61
CA LEU A 86 -10.10 6.36 8.32
C LEU A 86 -9.83 7.83 8.68
N CYS A 87 -8.77 8.11 9.44
CA CYS A 87 -8.38 9.48 9.81
C CYS A 87 -7.14 9.98 9.06
N VAL A 88 -6.48 9.14 8.26
CA VAL A 88 -5.21 9.45 7.59
C VAL A 88 -5.47 10.25 6.32
N SER A 89 -4.74 11.34 6.11
CA SER A 89 -4.83 12.14 4.87
C SER A 89 -4.12 11.45 3.69
N ASN A 90 -4.31 11.97 2.48
CA ASN A 90 -3.46 11.58 1.35
C ASN A 90 -1.96 11.74 1.62
N GLU A 91 -1.53 12.80 2.32
CA GLU A 91 -0.10 13.00 2.65
C GLU A 91 0.38 12.00 3.71
N GLY A 92 -0.45 11.69 4.71
CA GLY A 92 -0.17 10.63 5.66
C GLY A 92 -0.06 9.27 4.98
N MET A 93 -0.96 8.98 4.03
CA MET A 93 -1.02 7.71 3.32
C MET A 93 0.14 7.51 2.34
N LYS A 94 0.62 8.57 1.69
CA LYS A 94 1.84 8.56 0.86
C LYS A 94 3.07 8.09 1.62
N TRP A 95 3.11 8.28 2.95
CA TRP A 95 4.17 7.77 3.81
C TRP A 95 3.81 6.41 4.44
N LEU A 96 2.57 6.24 4.89
CA LEU A 96 2.14 5.07 5.66
C LEU A 96 2.06 3.79 4.81
N LEU A 97 1.55 3.89 3.58
CA LEU A 97 1.48 2.76 2.64
C LEU A 97 2.86 2.16 2.34
N PRO A 98 3.86 2.94 1.86
CA PRO A 98 5.19 2.36 1.62
C PRO A 98 5.90 1.95 2.92
N SER A 99 5.66 2.64 4.05
CA SER A 99 6.18 2.20 5.35
C SER A 99 5.74 0.78 5.68
N LEU A 100 4.44 0.50 5.54
CA LEU A 100 3.86 -0.83 5.76
C LEU A 100 4.43 -1.87 4.80
N CYS A 101 4.45 -1.55 3.52
CA CYS A 101 4.95 -2.47 2.50
C CYS A 101 6.42 -2.82 2.75
N LYS A 102 7.27 -1.82 3.04
CA LYS A 102 8.68 -2.02 3.39
C LYS A 102 8.83 -2.83 4.68
N TYR A 103 7.96 -2.61 5.67
CA TYR A 103 7.93 -3.39 6.92
C TYR A 103 7.67 -4.89 6.66
N ILE A 104 6.70 -5.18 5.79
CA ILE A 104 6.33 -6.55 5.36
C ILE A 104 7.45 -7.18 4.52
N ILE A 105 7.94 -6.50 3.49
CA ILE A 105 9.03 -6.99 2.61
C ILE A 105 10.26 -7.31 3.44
N LYS A 106 10.66 -6.42 4.37
CA LYS A 106 11.81 -6.64 5.25
C LYS A 106 11.56 -7.73 6.30
N GLN A 107 10.32 -8.22 6.45
CA GLN A 107 9.91 -9.19 7.47
C GLN A 107 10.36 -8.75 8.88
N ARG A 108 10.07 -7.49 9.23
CA ARG A 108 10.29 -7.00 10.60
C ARG A 108 9.43 -7.78 11.60
N ILE A 109 9.84 -7.84 12.86
CA ILE A 109 9.11 -8.61 13.89
C ILE A 109 7.62 -8.23 13.91
N GLY A 110 6.72 -9.21 13.79
CA GLY A 110 5.28 -8.97 13.77
C GLY A 110 4.72 -8.55 12.41
N HIS A 111 5.49 -8.63 11.33
CA HIS A 111 5.04 -8.31 9.96
C HIS A 111 3.78 -9.08 9.56
N GLU A 112 3.62 -10.32 10.02
CA GLU A 112 2.48 -11.18 9.73
C GLU A 112 1.17 -10.59 10.26
N LYS A 113 1.23 -9.86 11.38
CA LYS A 113 0.07 -9.14 11.93
C LYS A 113 -0.24 -7.86 11.17
N MET A 114 0.73 -7.35 10.42
CA MET A 114 0.61 -6.13 9.62
C MET A 114 0.06 -6.39 8.21
N MET A 115 0.02 -7.64 7.74
CA MET A 115 -0.50 -7.95 6.40
C MET A 115 -1.99 -7.62 6.25
N PRO A 116 -2.93 -8.07 7.12
CA PRO A 116 -4.37 -7.85 6.90
C PRO A 116 -4.75 -6.37 6.73
N PHE A 117 -3.96 -5.56 7.40
CA PHE A 117 -3.96 -4.13 7.42
C PHE A 117 -3.60 -3.49 6.06
N LEU A 118 -2.67 -4.06 5.29
CA LEU A 118 -2.40 -3.65 3.90
C LEU A 118 -3.64 -3.85 3.03
N LEU A 119 -4.34 -4.97 3.21
CA LEU A 119 -5.57 -5.25 2.48
C LEU A 119 -6.65 -4.23 2.82
N LEU A 120 -6.83 -3.93 4.12
CA LEU A 120 -7.78 -2.92 4.58
C LEU A 120 -7.49 -1.53 4.00
N TYR A 121 -6.22 -1.18 3.74
CA TYR A 121 -5.90 0.12 3.15
C TYR A 121 -6.36 0.20 1.69
N ILE A 122 -6.10 -0.85 0.91
CA ILE A 122 -6.55 -0.94 -0.48
C ILE A 122 -8.07 -0.95 -0.54
N GLN A 123 -8.70 -1.82 0.28
CA GLN A 123 -10.15 -1.90 0.41
C GLN A 123 -10.78 -0.60 0.91
N GLY A 124 -10.10 0.20 1.73
CA GLY A 124 -10.62 1.46 2.25
C GLY A 124 -10.43 2.65 1.30
N SER A 125 -9.62 2.51 0.24
CA SER A 125 -9.36 3.58 -0.71
C SER A 125 -10.64 4.02 -1.42
N GLY A 126 -10.93 5.33 -1.40
CA GLY A 126 -12.08 5.90 -2.10
C GLY A 126 -13.43 5.75 -1.39
N PHE A 127 -13.48 5.13 -0.20
CA PHE A 127 -14.72 5.00 0.58
C PHE A 127 -14.99 6.17 1.54
N SER A 128 -14.03 7.07 1.76
CA SER A 128 -14.18 8.20 2.70
C SER A 128 -13.38 9.43 2.27
N GLU A 129 -13.58 10.55 2.97
CA GLU A 129 -12.85 11.82 2.75
C GLU A 129 -11.38 11.78 3.21
N SER A 130 -10.86 10.65 3.69
CA SER A 130 -9.53 10.57 4.30
C SER A 130 -8.39 10.41 3.27
N TYR A 131 -8.42 9.36 2.45
CA TYR A 131 -7.43 9.11 1.40
C TYR A 131 -8.00 8.38 0.18
N ASP A 132 -7.29 8.52 -0.94
CA ASP A 132 -7.63 7.89 -2.22
C ASP A 132 -6.36 7.55 -3.03
N PHE A 133 -6.22 6.29 -3.44
CA PHE A 133 -5.08 5.76 -4.18
C PHE A 133 -5.00 6.20 -5.65
N HIS A 134 -5.89 7.04 -6.14
CA HIS A 134 -5.70 7.73 -7.44
C HIS A 134 -4.41 8.57 -7.51
N PHE A 135 -3.73 8.84 -6.38
CA PHE A 135 -2.40 9.46 -6.40
C PHE A 135 -1.27 8.51 -6.84
N LEU A 136 -1.50 7.19 -6.88
CA LEU A 136 -0.49 6.21 -7.25
C LEU A 136 -0.22 6.22 -8.75
N SER A 137 1.05 6.18 -9.14
CA SER A 137 1.44 5.96 -10.53
C SER A 137 1.20 4.51 -10.97
N ASP A 138 1.16 4.26 -12.28
CA ASP A 138 1.10 2.89 -12.83
C ASP A 138 2.21 1.99 -12.25
N GLU A 139 3.44 2.50 -12.15
CA GLU A 139 4.58 1.74 -11.60
C GLU A 139 4.34 1.39 -10.12
N GLN A 140 3.74 2.30 -9.34
CA GLN A 140 3.40 2.06 -7.94
C GLN A 140 2.29 1.04 -7.77
N LYS A 141 1.25 1.11 -8.62
CA LYS A 141 0.17 0.11 -8.66
C LYS A 141 0.74 -1.28 -9.02
N GLU A 142 1.65 -1.33 -9.99
CA GLU A 142 2.29 -2.57 -10.42
C GLU A 142 3.11 -3.24 -9.33
N VAL A 143 3.95 -2.50 -8.62
CA VAL A 143 4.75 -3.10 -7.54
C VAL A 143 3.89 -3.50 -6.34
N LEU A 144 2.78 -2.80 -6.07
CA LEU A 144 1.82 -3.16 -5.02
C LEU A 144 1.09 -4.47 -5.36
N PHE A 145 0.65 -4.62 -6.60
CA PHE A 145 0.01 -5.85 -7.07
C PHE A 145 0.93 -7.06 -6.90
N ASN A 146 2.21 -6.93 -7.29
CA ASN A 146 3.18 -8.01 -7.14
C ASN A 146 3.59 -8.24 -5.68
N LEU A 147 3.56 -7.21 -4.84
CA LEU A 147 3.71 -7.38 -3.39
C LEU A 147 2.53 -8.17 -2.79
N LEU A 148 1.30 -7.91 -3.22
CA LEU A 148 0.13 -8.68 -2.78
C LEU A 148 0.26 -10.15 -3.13
N GLU A 149 0.73 -10.46 -4.34
CA GLU A 149 0.99 -11.85 -4.74
C GLU A 149 2.03 -12.50 -3.83
N TYR A 150 3.15 -11.82 -3.58
CA TYR A 150 4.18 -12.29 -2.65
C TYR A 150 3.60 -12.52 -1.23
N CYS A 151 2.72 -11.64 -0.76
CA CYS A 151 2.04 -11.80 0.52
C CYS A 151 1.07 -13.00 0.53
N SER A 152 0.34 -13.24 -0.56
CA SER A 152 -0.54 -14.39 -0.72
C SER A 152 0.22 -15.69 -0.51
N GLU A 153 1.37 -15.84 -1.17
CA GLU A 153 2.25 -17.01 -1.03
C GLU A 153 2.85 -17.14 0.38
N LEU A 154 3.28 -16.01 0.97
CA LEU A 154 3.98 -16.01 2.25
C LEU A 154 3.05 -16.27 3.44
N TYR A 155 1.80 -15.80 3.38
CA TYR A 155 0.88 -15.83 4.52
C TYR A 155 -0.36 -16.71 4.30
N ASP A 156 -0.52 -17.33 3.12
CA ASP A 156 -1.70 -18.14 2.76
C ASP A 156 -3.01 -17.34 2.90
N VAL A 157 -3.05 -16.19 2.24
CA VAL A 157 -4.13 -15.20 2.31
C VAL A 157 -4.62 -14.83 0.92
N SER A 158 -5.94 -14.70 0.76
CA SER A 158 -6.51 -14.20 -0.49
C SER A 158 -6.27 -12.69 -0.64
N VAL A 159 -5.77 -12.29 -1.80
CA VAL A 159 -5.52 -10.88 -2.18
C VAL A 159 -6.26 -10.45 -3.45
N PHE A 160 -7.16 -11.32 -3.94
CA PHE A 160 -7.82 -11.17 -5.24
C PHE A 160 -8.62 -9.87 -5.36
N GLU A 161 -9.39 -9.50 -4.33
CA GLU A 161 -10.21 -8.29 -4.36
C GLU A 161 -9.32 -7.04 -4.37
N GLU A 162 -8.23 -7.04 -3.62
CA GLU A 162 -7.29 -5.91 -3.56
C GLU A 162 -6.52 -5.76 -4.87
N GLN A 163 -6.10 -6.86 -5.48
CA GLN A 163 -5.48 -6.86 -6.81
C GLN A 163 -6.44 -6.26 -7.85
N LYS A 164 -7.71 -6.67 -7.86
CA LYS A 164 -8.73 -6.12 -8.74
C LYS A 164 -8.97 -4.64 -8.50
N MET A 165 -9.02 -4.20 -7.24
CA MET A 165 -9.17 -2.78 -6.92
C MET A 165 -7.98 -1.95 -7.44
N LEU A 166 -6.75 -2.48 -7.39
CA LEU A 166 -5.59 -1.79 -7.97
C LEU A 166 -5.66 -1.67 -9.50
N GLU A 167 -6.28 -2.64 -10.18
CA GLU A 167 -6.51 -2.61 -11.64
C GLU A 167 -7.62 -1.61 -12.04
N ASP A 168 -8.58 -1.38 -11.15
CA ASP A 168 -9.74 -0.50 -11.39
C ASP A 168 -9.45 0.99 -11.07
N LEU A 169 -8.36 1.30 -10.34
CA LEU A 169 -7.86 2.66 -10.04
C LEU A 169 -7.18 3.32 -11.25
#